data_AF-A0A8D6PS01-F1
#
_entry.id   AF-A0A8D6PS01-F1
#
_cell.length_a   1.000
_cell.length_b   1.000
_cell.length_c   1.000
_cell.angle_alpha   90.00
_cell.angle_beta   90.00
_cell.angle_gamma   90.00
#
_symmetry.space_group_name_H-M   'P 1'
#
loop_
_entity.id
_entity.type
_entity.pdbx_description
1 polymer ?
#
loop_
_entity_poly.entity_id
_entity_poly.type
_entity_poly.pdbx_seq_one_letter_code
_entity_poly.pdbx_strand_id
1 'polypeptide(L)'
;MMSKMDEIFKKVLNDRDIFDSPYDTHKKEHIPKLFEENDWKKLGELFKNGKKDEYEKMIQDRINQIKYNEQNADDWRKTKIDELEKRAKWLINAYDNKQHLLKQLFETLEWYGLVECYLPNMNDYGKVIERYDKSIVIEYFMDKIKKSQFPRNRALEKVLNYVVELYDAGVPREKIAFFVRKLNSLTKYWEVIK
;
A
#
# COMPACT_ATOMS: atom_id res chain seq x y z
N MET A 1 -20.68 -12.91 2.29
CA MET A 1 -20.14 -12.72 0.93
C MET A 1 -19.47 -11.35 0.91
N MET A 2 -18.18 -11.28 0.57
CA MET A 2 -17.45 -10.00 0.53
C MET A 2 -18.02 -9.14 -0.60
N SER A 3 -18.18 -7.82 -0.39
CA SER A 3 -18.70 -6.96 -1.44
C SER A 3 -17.65 -6.76 -2.53
N LYS A 4 -18.07 -6.42 -3.76
CA LYS A 4 -17.11 -6.12 -4.83
C LYS A 4 -16.16 -4.97 -4.47
N MET A 5 -16.67 -3.98 -3.73
CA MET A 5 -15.87 -2.86 -3.24
C MET A 5 -14.77 -3.32 -2.27
N ASP A 6 -15.06 -4.26 -1.37
CA ASP A 6 -14.07 -4.78 -0.43
C ASP A 6 -12.98 -5.59 -1.14
N GLU A 7 -13.37 -6.36 -2.17
CA GLU A 7 -12.43 -7.10 -3.03
C GLU A 7 -11.49 -6.12 -3.75
N ILE A 8 -12.03 -5.10 -4.40
CA ILE A 8 -11.23 -4.07 -5.10
C ILE A 8 -10.38 -3.27 -4.12
N PHE A 9 -10.90 -2.92 -2.96
CA PHE A 9 -10.15 -2.22 -1.92
C PHE A 9 -8.91 -3.02 -1.52
N LYS A 10 -9.07 -4.33 -1.29
CA LYS A 10 -7.95 -5.22 -0.95
C LYS A 10 -6.96 -5.37 -2.11
N LYS A 11 -7.43 -5.51 -3.36
CA LYS A 11 -6.54 -5.55 -4.55
C LYS A 11 -5.72 -4.27 -4.66
N VAL A 12 -6.37 -3.12 -4.54
CA VAL A 12 -5.75 -1.80 -4.67
C VAL A 12 -4.68 -1.56 -3.62
N LEU A 13 -4.94 -1.91 -2.35
CA LEU A 13 -3.92 -1.80 -1.30
C LEU A 13 -2.66 -2.61 -1.64
N ASN A 14 -2.81 -3.77 -2.28
CA ASN A 14 -1.68 -4.66 -2.56
C ASN A 14 -1.12 -4.51 -3.98
N ASP A 15 -1.62 -3.55 -4.77
CA ASP A 15 -1.14 -3.30 -6.13
C ASP A 15 0.15 -2.47 -6.10
N ARG A 16 1.28 -3.10 -6.43
CA ARG A 16 2.61 -2.49 -6.42
C ARG A 16 2.78 -1.36 -7.44
N ASP A 17 1.97 -1.31 -8.50
CA ASP A 17 2.00 -0.16 -9.42
C ASP A 17 1.28 1.07 -8.81
N ILE A 18 0.47 0.90 -7.76
CA ILE A 18 -0.21 1.99 -7.04
C ILE A 18 0.53 2.35 -5.75
N PHE A 19 0.84 1.35 -4.93
CA PHE A 19 1.52 1.49 -3.64
C PHE A 19 2.72 0.56 -3.57
N ASP A 20 3.91 1.15 -3.43
CA ASP A 20 5.12 0.38 -3.19
C ASP A 20 6.03 1.11 -2.21
N SER A 21 7.10 0.45 -1.78
CA SER A 21 8.20 1.07 -1.05
C SER A 21 8.80 2.25 -1.84
N PRO A 22 9.28 3.31 -1.19
CA PRO A 22 9.91 4.43 -1.87
C PRO A 22 11.03 3.97 -2.82
N TYR A 23 11.11 4.56 -4.01
CA TYR A 23 12.11 4.21 -5.02
C TYR A 23 13.33 5.12 -4.92
N ASP A 24 14.52 4.53 -4.84
CA ASP A 24 15.79 5.22 -4.87
C ASP A 24 16.23 5.43 -6.32
N THR A 25 16.25 6.66 -6.78
CA THR A 25 16.63 6.99 -8.16
C THR A 25 18.13 6.86 -8.41
N HIS A 26 18.96 6.95 -7.37
CA HIS A 26 20.41 6.82 -7.48
C HIS A 26 20.82 5.35 -7.58
N LYS A 27 20.30 4.52 -6.67
CA LYS A 27 20.57 3.08 -6.65
C LYS A 27 19.73 2.29 -7.65
N LYS A 28 18.66 2.92 -8.19
CA LYS A 28 17.66 2.30 -9.08
C LYS A 28 16.97 1.09 -8.44
N GLU A 29 16.71 1.19 -7.14
CA GLU A 29 16.16 0.10 -6.32
C GLU A 29 15.16 0.67 -5.31
N HIS A 30 14.14 -0.10 -4.97
CA HIS A 30 13.26 0.31 -3.87
C HIS A 30 13.98 0.21 -2.51
N ILE A 31 13.52 1.01 -1.55
CA ILE A 31 13.82 0.78 -0.13
C ILE A 31 13.29 -0.62 0.23
N PRO A 32 14.06 -1.46 0.94
CA PRO A 32 13.59 -2.79 1.30
C PRO A 32 12.31 -2.72 2.13
N LYS A 33 11.35 -3.60 1.84
CA LYS A 33 10.19 -3.80 2.71
C LYS A 33 10.63 -4.55 3.95
N LEU A 34 9.93 -4.31 5.06
CA LEU A 34 10.19 -5.04 6.30
C LEU A 34 9.83 -6.51 6.08
N PHE A 35 8.63 -6.78 5.56
CA PHE A 35 8.16 -8.11 5.22
C PHE A 35 7.42 -8.12 3.89
N GLU A 36 7.66 -9.15 3.08
CA GLU A 36 6.93 -9.45 1.86
C GLU A 36 6.19 -10.79 1.97
N GLU A 37 4.98 -10.83 1.44
CA GLU A 37 4.18 -12.02 1.13
C GLU A 37 4.28 -13.14 2.18
N ASN A 38 5.12 -14.15 1.92
CA ASN A 38 5.24 -15.32 2.78
C ASN A 38 5.80 -14.99 4.17
N ASP A 39 6.78 -14.09 4.26
CA ASP A 39 7.33 -13.68 5.55
C ASP A 39 6.31 -12.86 6.34
N TRP A 40 5.51 -12.03 5.65
CA TRP A 40 4.42 -11.29 6.27
C TRP A 40 3.32 -12.22 6.80
N LYS A 41 2.94 -13.24 6.02
CA LYS A 41 2.00 -14.28 6.45
C LYS A 41 2.52 -15.06 7.64
N LYS A 42 3.78 -15.50 7.60
CA LYS A 42 4.43 -16.22 8.70
C LYS A 42 4.45 -15.40 9.98
N LEU A 43 4.76 -14.10 9.89
CA LEU A 43 4.71 -13.21 11.04
C LEU A 43 3.28 -13.09 11.60
N GLY A 44 2.27 -13.03 10.73
CA GLY A 44 0.86 -13.06 11.11
C GLY A 44 0.43 -14.36 11.80
N GLU A 45 1.01 -15.51 11.42
CA GLU A 45 0.78 -16.79 12.10
C GLU A 45 1.39 -16.82 13.49
N LEU A 46 2.62 -16.31 13.66
CA LEU A 46 3.24 -16.17 14.99
C LEU A 46 2.36 -15.31 15.91
N PHE A 47 1.82 -14.22 15.40
CA PHE A 47 0.86 -13.37 16.11
C PHE A 47 -0.40 -14.15 16.52
N LYS A 48 -1.07 -14.83 15.57
CA LYS A 48 -2.30 -15.60 15.83
C LYS A 48 -2.10 -16.71 16.85
N ASN A 49 -0.91 -17.32 16.88
CA ASN A 49 -0.58 -18.43 17.77
C ASN A 49 -0.02 -17.99 19.12
N GLY A 50 0.02 -16.69 19.43
CA GLY A 50 0.52 -16.20 20.72
C GLY A 50 2.05 -16.33 20.90
N LYS A 51 2.80 -16.57 19.81
CA LYS A 51 4.25 -16.80 19.84
C LYS A 51 5.03 -15.48 19.87
N LYS A 52 4.88 -14.72 20.95
CA LYS A 52 5.41 -13.36 21.09
C LYS A 52 6.93 -13.28 20.91
N ASP A 53 7.69 -14.13 21.59
CA ASP A 53 9.17 -14.09 21.52
C ASP A 53 9.68 -14.38 20.10
N GLU A 54 9.08 -15.35 19.40
CA GLU A 54 9.40 -15.65 18.00
C GLU A 54 9.01 -14.48 17.07
N TYR A 55 7.87 -13.84 17.33
CA TYR A 55 7.37 -12.69 16.58
C TYR A 55 8.33 -11.49 16.69
N GLU A 56 8.70 -11.11 17.90
CA GLU A 56 9.62 -9.99 18.15
C GLU A 56 11.01 -10.27 17.58
N LYS A 57 11.51 -11.48 17.78
CA LYS A 57 12.80 -11.92 17.23
C LYS A 57 12.81 -11.84 15.70
N MET A 58 11.76 -12.32 15.02
CA MET A 58 11.67 -12.26 13.56
C MET A 58 11.72 -10.82 13.03
N ILE A 59 11.06 -9.87 13.72
CA ILE A 59 11.12 -8.44 13.37
C ILE A 59 12.51 -7.87 13.60
N GLN A 60 13.12 -8.17 14.74
CA GLN A 60 14.44 -7.64 15.10
C GLN A 60 15.54 -8.18 14.18
N ASP A 61 15.53 -9.48 13.89
CA ASP A 61 16.48 -10.12 12.97
C ASP A 61 16.37 -9.49 11.58
N ARG A 62 15.14 -9.25 11.11
CA ARG A 62 14.89 -8.66 9.80
C ARG A 62 15.38 -7.22 9.69
N ILE A 63 15.11 -6.36 10.66
CA ILE A 63 15.61 -4.97 10.61
C ILE A 63 17.13 -4.90 10.76
N ASN A 64 17.73 -5.79 11.56
CA ASN A 64 19.19 -5.89 11.68
C ASN A 64 19.83 -6.31 10.35
N GLN A 65 19.23 -7.28 9.66
CA GLN A 65 19.68 -7.72 8.33
C GLN A 65 19.62 -6.57 7.31
N ILE A 66 18.51 -5.81 7.28
CA ILE A 66 18.37 -4.66 6.37
C ILE A 66 19.43 -3.60 6.68
N LYS A 67 19.63 -3.25 7.96
CA LYS A 67 20.65 -2.29 8.38
C LYS A 67 22.06 -2.70 7.98
N TYR A 68 22.39 -3.98 8.18
CA TYR A 68 23.69 -4.52 7.79
C TYR A 68 23.91 -4.42 6.27
N ASN A 69 22.90 -4.81 5.47
CA ASN A 69 22.98 -4.76 4.01
C ASN A 69 23.06 -3.32 3.47
N GLU A 70 22.49 -2.35 4.19
CA GLU A 70 22.42 -0.93 3.79
C GLU A 70 23.41 -0.05 4.56
N GLN A 71 24.43 -0.62 5.21
CA GLN A 71 25.40 0.12 6.03
C GLN A 71 26.15 1.23 5.26
N ASN A 72 26.33 1.02 3.95
CA ASN A 72 27.02 1.94 3.04
C ASN A 72 26.06 2.81 2.21
N ALA A 73 24.77 2.82 2.55
CA ALA A 73 23.79 3.65 1.87
C ALA A 73 24.11 5.15 2.00
N ASP A 74 23.65 5.94 1.02
CA ASP A 74 23.67 7.40 1.11
C ASP A 74 22.74 7.92 2.22
N ASP A 75 22.83 9.22 2.50
CA ASP A 75 22.10 9.84 3.62
C ASP A 75 20.58 9.79 3.45
N TRP A 76 20.07 9.91 2.23
CA TRP A 76 18.63 9.82 1.96
C TRP A 76 18.13 8.41 2.23
N ARG A 77 18.82 7.41 1.69
CA ARG A 77 18.46 6.00 1.88
C ARG A 77 18.61 5.58 3.35
N LYS A 78 19.66 6.02 4.04
CA LYS A 78 19.84 5.83 5.49
C LYS A 78 18.66 6.37 6.29
N THR A 79 18.21 7.59 5.97
CA THR A 79 17.02 8.19 6.61
C THR A 79 15.78 7.30 6.43
N LYS A 80 15.61 6.69 5.26
CA LYS A 80 14.51 5.74 5.01
C LYS A 80 14.68 4.43 5.78
N ILE A 81 15.89 3.92 5.95
CA ILE A 81 16.14 2.75 6.81
C ILE A 81 15.82 3.06 8.28
N ASP A 82 16.13 4.26 8.77
CA ASP A 82 15.78 4.67 10.13
C ASP A 82 14.26 4.82 10.33
N GLU A 83 13.54 5.32 9.32
CA GLU A 83 12.07 5.31 9.32
C GLU A 83 11.51 3.88 9.35
N LEU A 84 12.14 2.95 8.62
CA LEU A 84 11.74 1.53 8.62
C LEU A 84 12.00 0.86 9.98
N GLU A 85 13.09 1.21 10.66
CA GLU A 85 13.35 0.75 12.03
C GLU A 85 12.28 1.22 13.00
N LYS A 86 11.84 2.49 12.89
CA LYS A 86 10.72 3.00 13.69
C LYS A 86 9.44 2.20 13.45
N ARG A 87 9.16 1.82 12.20
CA ARG A 87 8.01 0.96 11.86
C ARG A 87 8.15 -0.45 12.47
N ALA A 88 9.34 -1.04 12.47
CA ALA A 88 9.59 -2.31 13.13
C ALA A 88 9.28 -2.24 14.64
N LYS A 89 9.68 -1.15 15.31
CA LYS A 89 9.34 -0.90 16.72
C LYS A 89 7.84 -0.73 16.95
N TRP A 90 7.14 -0.01 16.06
CA TRP A 90 5.67 0.08 16.14
C TRP A 90 5.00 -1.28 15.99
N LEU A 91 5.51 -2.12 15.09
CA LEU A 91 5.00 -3.47 14.86
C LEU A 91 5.14 -4.36 16.10
N ILE A 92 6.30 -4.32 16.76
CA ILE A 92 6.53 -4.98 18.07
C ILE A 92 5.54 -4.46 19.11
N ASN A 93 5.49 -3.14 19.31
CA ASN A 93 4.63 -2.53 20.34
C ASN A 93 3.12 -2.76 20.09
N ALA A 94 2.71 -2.90 18.83
CA ALA A 94 1.32 -3.14 18.45
C ALA A 94 0.82 -4.52 18.90
N TYR A 95 1.73 -5.48 19.12
CA TYR A 95 1.40 -6.81 19.64
C TYR A 95 0.65 -6.74 20.96
N ASP A 96 1.04 -5.85 21.87
CA ASP A 96 0.39 -5.71 23.17
C ASP A 96 -0.71 -4.64 23.16
N ASN A 97 -0.47 -3.53 22.46
CA ASN A 97 -1.28 -2.32 22.63
C ASN A 97 -2.38 -2.15 21.57
N LYS A 98 -2.26 -2.81 20.42
CA LYS A 98 -3.10 -2.57 19.22
C LYS A 98 -3.43 -3.86 18.46
N GLN A 99 -3.69 -4.95 19.18
CA GLN A 99 -3.94 -6.28 18.61
C GLN A 99 -4.99 -6.30 17.49
N HIS A 100 -6.10 -5.57 17.67
CA HIS A 100 -7.18 -5.52 16.68
C HIS A 100 -6.73 -4.86 15.37
N LEU A 101 -5.94 -3.77 15.44
CA LEU A 101 -5.39 -3.10 14.26
C LEU A 101 -4.33 -3.97 13.59
N LEU A 102 -3.48 -4.62 14.39
CA LEU A 102 -2.46 -5.52 13.89
C LEU A 102 -3.08 -6.72 13.14
N LYS A 103 -4.17 -7.28 13.69
CA LYS A 103 -4.97 -8.31 13.01
C LYS A 103 -5.51 -7.82 11.67
N GLN A 104 -6.07 -6.61 11.62
CA GLN A 104 -6.56 -6.01 10.38
C GLN A 104 -5.45 -5.78 9.34
N LEU A 105 -4.23 -5.45 9.77
CA LEU A 105 -3.08 -5.35 8.86
C LEU A 105 -2.74 -6.71 8.24
N PHE A 106 -2.65 -7.76 9.04
CA PHE A 106 -2.34 -9.10 8.54
C PHE A 106 -3.43 -9.68 7.62
N GLU A 107 -4.69 -9.32 7.84
CA GLU A 107 -5.82 -9.81 7.02
C GLU A 107 -5.97 -9.06 5.69
N THR A 108 -5.55 -7.80 5.65
CA THR A 108 -5.75 -6.92 4.49
C THR A 108 -4.50 -6.75 3.63
N LEU A 109 -3.33 -6.60 4.24
CA LEU A 109 -2.07 -6.35 3.53
C LEU A 109 -1.31 -7.64 3.23
N GLU A 110 -0.61 -7.66 2.10
CA GLU A 110 0.28 -8.73 1.68
C GLU A 110 1.75 -8.42 1.99
N TRP A 111 2.07 -7.19 2.38
CA TRP A 111 3.40 -6.76 2.75
C TRP A 111 3.36 -5.60 3.74
N TYR A 112 4.46 -5.40 4.48
CA TYR A 112 4.59 -4.32 5.44
C TYR A 112 5.94 -3.62 5.35
N GLY A 113 5.92 -2.29 5.45
CA GLY A 113 7.12 -1.46 5.34
C GLY A 113 6.78 0.02 5.21
N LEU A 114 7.73 0.78 4.66
CA LEU A 114 7.47 2.12 4.14
C LEU A 114 6.64 2.02 2.86
N VAL A 115 5.69 2.94 2.69
CA VAL A 115 4.80 2.96 1.53
C VAL A 115 4.74 4.36 0.94
N GLU A 116 4.76 4.42 -0.38
CA GLU A 116 4.53 5.59 -1.21
C GLU A 116 3.35 5.33 -2.14
N CYS A 117 2.55 6.36 -2.41
CA CYS A 117 1.47 6.29 -3.39
C CYS A 117 1.89 7.01 -4.66
N TYR A 118 1.83 6.32 -5.80
CA TYR A 118 2.24 6.86 -7.09
C TYR A 118 1.14 7.65 -7.81
N LEU A 119 -0.06 7.69 -7.24
CA LEU A 119 -1.20 8.40 -7.81
C LEU A 119 -1.07 9.93 -7.65
N PRO A 120 -1.57 10.70 -8.62
CA PRO A 120 -1.75 12.15 -8.44
C PRO A 120 -2.89 12.42 -7.47
N ASN A 121 -3.24 13.69 -7.25
CA ASN A 121 -4.48 14.02 -6.54
C ASN A 121 -5.70 13.44 -7.29
N MET A 122 -6.42 12.53 -6.65
CA MET A 122 -7.53 11.80 -7.26
C MET A 122 -8.90 12.51 -7.16
N ASN A 123 -8.95 13.74 -6.64
CA ASN A 123 -10.22 14.46 -6.43
C ASN A 123 -10.98 14.70 -7.73
N ASP A 124 -10.28 15.18 -8.76
CA ASP A 124 -10.90 15.51 -10.05
C ASP A 124 -11.35 14.26 -10.81
N TYR A 125 -10.58 13.16 -10.71
CA TYR A 125 -10.99 11.86 -11.25
C TYR A 125 -12.32 11.40 -10.63
N GLY A 126 -12.47 11.53 -9.31
CA GLY A 126 -13.74 11.23 -8.64
C GLY A 126 -14.89 12.13 -9.10
N LYS A 127 -14.66 13.43 -9.35
CA LYS A 127 -15.70 14.33 -9.90
C LYS A 127 -16.14 13.92 -11.30
N VAL A 128 -15.21 13.46 -12.13
CA VAL A 128 -15.53 12.97 -13.48
C VAL A 128 -16.38 11.69 -13.40
N ILE A 129 -16.02 10.74 -12.53
CA ILE A 129 -16.78 9.50 -12.30
C ILE A 129 -18.22 9.77 -11.86
N GLU A 130 -18.42 10.75 -10.98
CA GLU A 130 -19.75 11.09 -10.45
C GLU A 130 -20.67 11.74 -11.51
N ARG A 131 -20.09 12.53 -12.42
CA ARG A 131 -20.86 13.36 -13.36
C ARG A 131 -21.11 12.72 -14.71
N TYR A 132 -20.22 11.85 -15.14
CA TYR A 132 -20.21 11.34 -16.50
C TYR A 132 -20.37 9.81 -16.52
N ASP A 133 -20.77 9.32 -17.67
CA ASP A 133 -20.92 7.92 -18.01
C ASP A 133 -19.56 7.24 -18.25
N LYS A 134 -19.56 5.90 -18.18
CA LYS A 134 -18.34 5.06 -18.20
C LYS A 134 -17.39 5.38 -19.36
N SER A 135 -17.92 5.63 -20.56
CA SER A 135 -17.14 5.97 -21.76
C SER A 135 -16.30 7.24 -21.57
N ILE A 136 -16.94 8.33 -21.12
CA ILE A 136 -16.27 9.62 -20.88
C ILE A 136 -15.23 9.49 -19.76
N VAL A 137 -15.55 8.71 -18.72
CA VAL A 137 -14.59 8.43 -17.63
C VAL A 137 -13.35 7.73 -18.17
N ILE A 138 -13.51 6.70 -19.01
CA ILE A 138 -12.40 5.98 -19.63
C ILE A 138 -11.55 6.93 -20.47
N GLU A 139 -12.17 7.72 -21.34
CA GLU A 139 -11.44 8.69 -22.19
C GLU A 139 -10.66 9.70 -21.36
N TYR A 140 -11.25 10.21 -20.28
CA TYR A 140 -10.57 11.13 -19.36
C TYR A 140 -9.33 10.48 -18.73
N PHE A 141 -9.45 9.26 -18.18
CA PHE A 141 -8.30 8.56 -17.62
C PHE A 141 -7.22 8.31 -18.68
N MET A 142 -7.60 7.87 -19.88
CA MET A 142 -6.65 7.61 -20.96
C MET A 142 -5.88 8.86 -21.39
N ASP A 143 -6.53 10.02 -21.45
CA ASP A 143 -5.87 11.31 -21.68
C ASP A 143 -4.85 11.62 -20.57
N LYS A 144 -5.22 11.43 -19.31
CA LYS A 144 -4.33 11.68 -18.17
C LYS A 144 -3.16 10.71 -18.10
N ILE A 145 -3.37 9.44 -18.43
CA ILE A 145 -2.33 8.41 -18.50
C ILE A 145 -1.29 8.79 -19.56
N LYS A 146 -1.73 9.16 -20.77
CA LYS A 146 -0.84 9.57 -21.87
C LYS A 146 0.02 10.79 -21.55
N LYS A 147 -0.49 11.69 -20.70
CA LYS A 147 0.22 12.91 -20.26
C LYS A 147 1.09 12.72 -19.02
N SER A 148 1.03 11.54 -18.38
CA SER A 148 1.78 11.25 -17.15
C SER A 148 3.05 10.46 -17.45
N GLN A 149 4.06 10.63 -16.59
CA GLN A 149 5.29 9.83 -16.65
C GLN A 149 5.23 8.63 -15.70
N PHE A 150 6.13 7.66 -15.91
CA PHE A 150 6.34 6.56 -14.97
C PHE A 150 6.83 7.07 -13.60
N PRO A 151 6.38 6.51 -12.46
CA PRO A 151 5.43 5.37 -12.32
C PRO A 151 3.95 5.77 -12.37
N ARG A 152 3.64 7.07 -12.34
CA ARG A 152 2.27 7.59 -12.23
C ARG A 152 1.34 7.11 -13.35
N ASN A 153 1.83 7.00 -14.58
CA ASN A 153 1.02 6.50 -15.70
C ASN A 153 0.51 5.07 -15.47
N ARG A 154 1.35 4.16 -14.95
CA ARG A 154 0.95 2.79 -14.60
C ARG A 154 -0.02 2.75 -13.43
N ALA A 155 0.23 3.55 -12.39
CA ALA A 155 -0.68 3.65 -11.26
C ALA A 155 -2.10 4.06 -11.73
N LEU A 156 -2.18 5.06 -12.61
CA LEU A 156 -3.45 5.51 -13.19
C LEU A 156 -4.12 4.43 -14.07
N GLU A 157 -3.35 3.67 -14.84
CA GLU A 157 -3.85 2.55 -15.63
C GLU A 157 -4.48 1.46 -14.75
N LYS A 158 -3.82 1.09 -13.65
CA LYS A 158 -4.40 0.15 -12.67
C LYS A 158 -5.69 0.68 -12.06
N VAL A 159 -5.71 1.96 -11.64
CA VAL A 159 -6.94 2.57 -11.10
C VAL A 159 -8.06 2.55 -12.13
N LEU A 160 -7.77 2.84 -13.41
CA LEU A 160 -8.78 2.75 -14.47
C LEU A 160 -9.34 1.32 -14.58
N ASN A 161 -8.48 0.30 -14.56
CA ASN A 161 -8.93 -1.10 -14.60
C ASN A 161 -9.88 -1.42 -13.44
N TYR A 162 -9.55 -0.99 -12.21
CA TYR A 162 -10.43 -1.18 -11.05
C TYR A 162 -11.73 -0.39 -11.15
N VAL A 163 -11.70 0.84 -11.67
CA VAL A 163 -12.91 1.64 -11.92
C VAL A 163 -13.82 0.95 -12.93
N VAL A 164 -13.26 0.42 -14.03
CA VAL A 164 -14.00 -0.33 -15.05
C VAL A 164 -14.62 -1.60 -14.44
N GLU A 165 -13.86 -2.36 -13.65
CA GLU A 165 -14.34 -3.56 -12.96
C GLU A 165 -15.51 -3.24 -11.99
N LEU A 166 -15.45 -2.11 -11.29
CA LEU A 166 -16.54 -1.64 -10.42
C LEU A 166 -17.78 -1.22 -11.21
N TYR A 167 -17.61 -0.55 -12.34
CA TYR A 167 -18.72 -0.22 -13.25
C TYR A 167 -19.41 -1.49 -13.76
N ASP A 168 -18.64 -2.48 -14.20
CA ASP A 168 -19.17 -3.73 -14.75
C ASP A 168 -19.85 -4.59 -13.70
N ALA A 169 -19.47 -4.44 -12.43
CA ALA A 169 -20.16 -5.04 -11.29
C ALA A 169 -21.41 -4.25 -10.83
N GLY A 170 -21.79 -3.18 -11.53
CA GLY A 170 -22.98 -2.38 -11.21
C GLY A 170 -22.84 -1.55 -9.93
N VAL A 171 -21.62 -1.23 -9.50
CA VAL A 171 -21.42 -0.39 -8.31
C VAL A 171 -21.85 1.05 -8.60
N PRO A 172 -22.63 1.70 -7.71
CA PRO A 172 -23.05 3.08 -7.91
C PRO A 172 -21.88 4.05 -8.10
N ARG A 173 -22.02 4.98 -9.05
CA ARG A 173 -20.99 5.95 -9.44
C ARG A 173 -20.46 6.77 -8.25
N GLU A 174 -21.34 7.12 -7.32
CA GLU A 174 -21.01 7.90 -6.12
C GLU A 174 -20.06 7.12 -5.21
N LYS A 175 -20.24 5.80 -5.11
CA LYS A 175 -19.35 4.92 -4.34
C LYS A 175 -17.98 4.78 -5.01
N ILE A 176 -17.96 4.59 -6.33
CA ILE A 176 -16.72 4.54 -7.11
C ILE A 176 -15.96 5.86 -6.98
N ALA A 177 -16.65 7.00 -7.14
CA ALA A 177 -16.09 8.33 -7.02
C ALA A 177 -15.51 8.56 -5.62
N PHE A 178 -16.26 8.22 -4.56
CA PHE A 178 -15.78 8.33 -3.19
C PHE A 178 -14.51 7.50 -2.97
N PHE A 179 -14.50 6.24 -3.42
CA PHE A 179 -13.34 5.37 -3.33
C PHE A 179 -12.12 5.96 -4.01
N VAL A 180 -12.25 6.40 -5.26
CA VAL A 180 -11.15 7.01 -6.04
C VAL A 180 -10.58 8.25 -5.34
N ARG A 181 -11.43 9.12 -4.77
CA ARG A 181 -10.98 10.31 -4.02
C ARG A 181 -10.16 9.97 -2.77
N LYS A 182 -10.34 8.77 -2.20
CA LYS A 182 -9.68 8.34 -0.96
C LYS A 182 -8.40 7.55 -1.17
N LEU A 183 -8.06 7.18 -2.41
CA LEU A 183 -6.90 6.34 -2.71
C LEU A 183 -5.59 6.86 -2.10
N ASN A 184 -5.28 8.16 -2.25
CA ASN A 184 -4.02 8.70 -1.71
C ASN A 184 -3.94 8.61 -0.19
N SER A 185 -5.09 8.67 0.50
CA SER A 185 -5.17 8.56 1.96
C SER A 185 -4.95 7.13 2.45
N LEU A 186 -5.02 6.12 1.58
CA LEU A 186 -4.84 4.71 1.96
C LEU A 186 -3.41 4.38 2.38
N THR A 187 -2.43 5.22 2.06
CA THR A 187 -1.07 5.14 2.64
C THR A 187 -1.09 5.09 4.17
N LYS A 188 -2.07 5.75 4.80
CA LYS A 188 -2.26 5.74 6.26
C LYS A 188 -2.60 4.36 6.83
N TYR A 189 -3.04 3.42 6.00
CA TYR A 189 -3.32 2.06 6.44
C TYR A 189 -2.06 1.37 6.99
N TRP A 190 -0.89 1.53 6.35
CA TRP A 190 0.40 1.01 6.87
C TRP A 190 0.87 1.69 8.17
N GLU A 191 0.28 2.83 8.51
CA GLU A 191 0.66 3.66 9.67
C GLU A 191 -0.32 3.54 10.82
N VAL A 192 -1.40 2.75 10.69
CA VAL A 192 -2.48 2.68 11.69
C VAL A 192 -2.01 2.20 13.06
N ILE A 193 -0.89 1.46 13.11
CA ILE A 193 -0.29 0.94 14.33
C ILE A 193 0.76 1.86 14.97
N LYS A 194 1.12 2.98 14.32
CA LYS A 194 1.94 4.04 14.93
C LYS A 194 1.29 4.53 16.21
#